data_AF-A0A370LVA2-F1
#
_entry.id   AF-A0A370LVA2-F1
#
_cell.length_a   1.000
_cell.length_b   1.000
_cell.length_c   1.000
_cell.angle_alpha   90.00
_cell.angle_beta   90.00
_cell.angle_gamma   90.00
#
_symmetry.space_group_name_H-M   'P 1'
#
loop_
_entity.id
_entity.type
_entity.pdbx_description
1 polymer ?
#
loop_
_entity_poly.entity_id
_entity_poly.type
_entity_poly.pdbx_seq_one_letter_code
_entity_poly.pdbx_strand_id
1 'polypeptide(L)'
;MDKCDLKEKLAILAITTGIFLPVRVLFASYVSEHWLGSLGLGTAFGLFFVIMIKKKQLGWFGRIFEKQMRKTLSGKTGKYLFVFLIIFATYFGTSLYLIDRGNTFYESDKEIFYIVILEKGTNLTISDIPIEQLNGPIRTAAPEFSWIYNIDYAMSIAFAIMDESTNGWLGHFIFVVFVEQLEGIGLVWFYRKTFKKTAPLPVNS
;
A
#
# COMPACT_ATOMS: atom_id res chain seq x y z
N MET A 1 17.13 1.02 22.03
CA MET A 1 15.72 0.57 21.99
C MET A 1 15.67 -0.76 22.74
N ASP A 2 14.79 -0.89 23.72
CA ASP A 2 14.80 -2.06 24.60
C ASP A 2 14.28 -3.31 23.86
N LYS A 3 14.88 -4.49 24.05
CA LYS A 3 14.52 -5.71 23.29
C LYS A 3 13.05 -6.10 23.50
N CYS A 4 12.50 -5.80 24.68
CA CYS A 4 11.08 -6.01 25.00
C CYS A 4 10.16 -5.10 24.17
N ASP A 5 10.53 -3.83 23.98
CA ASP A 5 9.76 -2.84 23.20
C ASP A 5 9.71 -3.22 21.71
N LEU A 6 10.77 -3.83 21.17
CA LEU A 6 10.78 -4.34 19.79
C LEU A 6 9.84 -5.54 19.63
N LYS A 7 9.85 -6.49 20.57
CA LYS A 7 8.98 -7.67 20.53
C LYS A 7 7.51 -7.29 20.63
N GLU A 8 7.16 -6.35 21.51
CA GLU A 8 5.79 -5.82 21.62
C GLU A 8 5.31 -5.18 20.32
N LYS A 9 6.16 -4.36 19.67
CA LYS A 9 5.84 -3.74 18.37
C LYS A 9 5.68 -4.77 17.27
N LEU A 10 6.56 -5.76 17.20
CA LEU A 10 6.48 -6.83 16.21
C LEU A 10 5.22 -7.68 16.40
N ALA A 11 4.86 -8.00 17.65
CA ALA A 11 3.66 -8.75 17.96
C ALA A 11 2.40 -7.98 17.58
N ILE A 12 2.33 -6.68 17.89
CA ILE A 12 1.22 -5.83 17.47
C ILE A 12 1.15 -5.76 15.95
N LEU A 13 2.27 -5.51 15.26
CA LEU A 13 2.31 -5.46 13.80
C LEU A 13 1.83 -6.79 13.20
N ALA A 14 2.33 -7.92 13.68
CA ALA A 14 1.97 -9.25 13.17
C ALA A 14 0.49 -9.57 13.39
N ILE A 15 -0.07 -9.26 14.56
CA ILE A 15 -1.50 -9.49 14.86
C ILE A 15 -2.37 -8.56 14.03
N THR A 16 -1.97 -7.28 13.91
CA THR A 16 -2.79 -6.29 13.21
C THR A 16 -2.71 -6.54 11.70
N THR A 17 -1.52 -6.61 11.11
CA THR A 17 -1.37 -6.89 9.68
C THR A 17 -1.84 -8.31 9.32
N GLY A 18 -1.52 -9.32 10.13
CA GLY A 18 -1.85 -10.71 9.83
C GLY A 18 -3.35 -11.05 9.89
N ILE A 19 -4.15 -10.28 10.63
CA ILE A 19 -5.61 -10.48 10.70
C ILE A 19 -6.34 -9.46 9.81
N PHE A 20 -5.98 -8.18 9.90
CA PHE A 20 -6.73 -7.13 9.19
C PHE A 20 -6.48 -7.13 7.68
N LEU A 21 -5.26 -7.43 7.23
CA LEU A 21 -4.94 -7.41 5.81
C LEU A 21 -5.67 -8.53 5.05
N PRO A 22 -5.66 -9.81 5.47
CA PRO A 22 -6.44 -10.86 4.80
C PRO A 22 -7.94 -10.60 4.85
N VAL A 23 -8.48 -10.16 5.99
CA VAL A 23 -9.90 -9.83 6.11
C VAL A 23 -10.29 -8.72 5.14
N ARG A 24 -9.44 -7.70 4.97
CA ARG A 24 -9.70 -6.59 4.04
C ARG A 24 -9.62 -7.03 2.59
N VAL A 25 -8.63 -7.83 2.21
CA VAL A 25 -8.50 -8.37 0.85
C VAL A 25 -9.72 -9.23 0.51
N LEU A 26 -10.13 -10.13 1.42
CA LEU A 26 -11.32 -10.96 1.24
C LEU A 26 -12.61 -10.12 1.17
N PHE A 27 -12.75 -9.11 2.03
CA PHE A 27 -13.93 -8.25 1.98
C PHE A 27 -14.02 -7.48 0.65
N ALA A 28 -12.90 -6.92 0.20
CA ALA A 28 -12.84 -6.20 -1.07
C ALA A 28 -13.02 -7.12 -2.29
N SER A 29 -12.72 -8.42 -2.18
CA SER A 29 -12.93 -9.39 -3.27
C SER A 29 -14.34 -9.98 -3.30
N TYR A 30 -15.03 -10.10 -2.15
CA TYR A 30 -16.30 -10.84 -2.05
C TYR A 30 -17.53 -9.99 -1.69
N VAL A 31 -17.37 -8.82 -1.06
CA VAL A 31 -18.50 -8.08 -0.48
C VAL A 31 -18.81 -6.79 -1.23
N SER A 32 -17.83 -6.18 -1.90
CA SER A 32 -18.04 -4.91 -2.57
C SER A 32 -17.38 -4.88 -3.95
N GLU A 33 -18.20 -4.88 -5.00
CA GLU A 33 -17.76 -4.58 -6.38
C GLU A 33 -17.28 -3.13 -6.52
N HIS A 34 -17.58 -2.27 -5.53
CA HIS A 34 -17.22 -0.86 -5.52
C HIS A 34 -16.24 -0.54 -4.39
N TRP A 35 -15.08 0.00 -4.74
CA TRP A 35 -14.00 0.44 -3.85
C TRP A 35 -14.44 1.29 -2.63
N LEU A 36 -15.53 2.04 -2.73
CA LEU A 36 -16.09 2.86 -1.65
C LEU A 36 -16.61 2.02 -0.46
N GLY A 37 -16.91 0.74 -0.67
CA GLY A 37 -17.31 -0.17 0.41
C GLY A 37 -16.14 -0.67 1.27
N SER A 38 -14.90 -0.65 0.76
CA SER A 38 -13.70 -0.95 1.55
C SER A 38 -13.12 0.28 2.23
N LEU A 39 -13.37 1.47 1.67
CA LEU A 39 -13.17 2.75 2.35
C LEU A 39 -14.05 2.82 3.59
N GLY A 40 -13.43 2.89 4.76
CA GLY A 40 -14.15 2.99 6.02
C GLY A 40 -14.12 1.70 6.83
N LEU A 41 -13.71 0.56 6.28
CA LEU A 41 -13.49 -0.65 7.10
C LEU A 41 -12.30 -0.44 8.05
N GLY A 42 -11.16 0.02 7.55
CA GLY A 42 -10.01 0.30 8.40
C GLY A 42 -10.28 1.47 9.34
N THR A 43 -11.02 2.46 8.88
CA THR A 43 -11.44 3.59 9.71
C THR A 43 -12.41 3.15 10.82
N ALA A 44 -13.42 2.34 10.51
CA ALA A 44 -14.39 1.80 11.45
C ALA A 44 -13.73 0.87 12.46
N PHE A 45 -12.84 -0.02 12.02
CA PHE A 45 -12.03 -0.84 12.91
C PHE A 45 -11.12 0.03 13.77
N GLY A 46 -10.41 1.00 13.19
CA GLY A 46 -9.55 1.92 13.92
C GLY A 46 -10.30 2.66 15.03
N LEU A 47 -11.49 3.19 14.72
CA LEU A 47 -12.38 3.84 15.70
C LEU A 47 -12.91 2.85 16.74
N PHE A 48 -13.34 1.67 16.33
CA PHE A 48 -13.80 0.60 17.20
C PHE A 48 -12.72 0.21 18.21
N PHE A 49 -11.47 0.01 17.76
CA PHE A 49 -10.33 -0.26 18.64
C PHE A 49 -10.12 0.85 19.66
N VAL A 50 -10.18 2.12 19.23
CA VAL A 50 -10.04 3.26 20.16
C VAL A 50 -11.12 3.26 21.22
N ILE A 51 -12.36 3.02 20.81
CA ILE A 51 -13.52 2.97 21.71
C ILE A 51 -13.32 1.84 22.71
N MET A 52 -12.94 0.64 22.26
CA MET A 52 -12.69 -0.52 23.13
C MET A 52 -11.50 -0.30 24.08
N ILE A 53 -10.42 0.33 23.61
CA ILE A 53 -9.25 0.68 24.44
C ILE A 53 -9.67 1.66 25.53
N LYS A 54 -10.40 2.72 25.16
CA LYS A 54 -10.92 3.70 26.14
C LYS A 54 -11.88 3.07 27.14
N LYS A 55 -12.68 2.08 26.72
CA LYS A 55 -13.56 1.29 27.59
C LYS A 55 -12.83 0.21 28.40
N LYS A 56 -11.49 0.09 28.28
CA LYS A 56 -10.64 -0.93 28.92
C LYS A 56 -11.05 -2.39 28.66
N GLN A 57 -11.79 -2.64 27.57
CA GLN A 57 -12.32 -3.98 27.24
C GLN A 57 -11.27 -4.92 26.61
N LEU A 58 -10.15 -4.38 26.12
CA LEU A 58 -9.07 -5.14 25.46
C LEU A 58 -7.97 -5.64 26.43
N GLY A 59 -8.19 -5.54 27.75
CA GLY A 59 -7.34 -6.15 28.77
C GLY A 59 -5.85 -5.76 28.69
N TRP A 60 -4.96 -6.75 28.54
CA TRP A 60 -3.51 -6.54 28.41
C TRP A 60 -3.11 -5.97 27.05
N PHE A 61 -3.70 -6.49 25.96
CA PHE A 61 -3.42 -6.02 24.60
C PHE A 61 -3.77 -4.54 24.43
N GLY A 62 -4.94 -4.12 24.93
CA GLY A 62 -5.37 -2.72 24.86
C GLY A 62 -4.40 -1.76 25.55
N ARG A 63 -3.83 -2.16 26.69
CA ARG A 63 -2.85 -1.35 27.43
C ARG A 63 -1.53 -1.20 26.68
N ILE A 64 -1.03 -2.28 26.07
CA ILE A 64 0.20 -2.22 25.25
C ILE A 64 -0.05 -1.38 24.00
N PHE A 65 -1.17 -1.61 23.32
CA PHE A 65 -1.51 -0.88 22.12
C PHE A 65 -1.66 0.62 22.38
N GLU A 66 -2.32 1.03 23.47
CA GLU A 66 -2.42 2.43 23.89
C GLU A 66 -1.03 3.05 24.16
N LYS A 67 -0.19 2.34 24.92
CA LYS A 67 1.18 2.78 25.24
C LYS A 67 2.02 2.96 23.97
N GLN A 68 1.97 1.99 23.06
CA GLN A 68 2.73 2.02 21.81
C GLN A 68 2.18 3.09 20.86
N MET A 69 0.87 3.24 20.74
CA MET A 69 0.26 4.33 19.96
C MET A 69 0.66 5.70 20.49
N ARG A 70 0.56 5.92 21.80
CA ARG A 70 0.92 7.21 22.41
C ARG A 70 2.41 7.51 22.19
N LYS A 71 3.29 6.52 22.36
CA LYS A 71 4.74 6.66 22.15
C LYS A 71 5.12 6.87 20.68
N THR A 72 4.42 6.21 19.76
CA THR A 72 4.72 6.26 18.32
C THR A 72 4.16 7.51 17.68
N LEU A 73 2.95 7.94 18.06
CA LEU A 73 2.26 9.10 17.48
C LEU A 73 2.69 10.42 18.14
N SER A 74 3.10 10.40 19.41
CA SER A 74 3.66 11.59 20.08
C SER A 74 5.15 11.77 19.72
N GLY A 75 5.53 13.00 19.37
CA GLY A 75 6.91 13.35 19.08
C GLY A 75 7.35 13.19 17.61
N LYS A 76 8.67 13.04 17.40
CA LYS A 76 9.34 13.01 16.08
C LYS A 76 9.00 11.73 15.30
N THR A 77 8.85 10.59 15.98
CA THR A 77 8.53 9.28 15.38
C THR A 77 7.24 9.32 14.57
N GLY A 78 6.20 9.97 15.07
CA GLY A 78 4.95 10.10 14.32
C GLY A 78 5.06 10.98 13.07
N LYS A 79 6.08 11.86 12.97
CA LYS A 79 6.34 12.62 11.74
C LYS A 79 6.95 11.69 10.68
N TYR A 80 7.93 10.87 11.08
CA TYR A 80 8.49 9.85 10.19
C TYR A 80 7.45 8.85 9.72
N LEU A 81 6.56 8.39 10.61
CA LEU A 81 5.45 7.51 10.24
C LEU A 81 4.53 8.18 9.20
N PHE A 82 4.19 9.46 9.38
CA PHE A 82 3.34 10.19 8.42
C PHE A 82 4.01 10.34 7.04
N VAL A 83 5.30 10.68 7.01
CA VAL A 83 6.08 10.76 5.76
C VAL A 83 6.18 9.38 5.10
N PHE A 84 6.42 8.33 5.89
CA PHE A 84 6.47 6.96 5.41
C PHE A 84 5.15 6.54 4.75
N LEU A 85 4.00 6.83 5.40
CA LEU A 85 2.68 6.55 4.82
C LEU A 85 2.45 7.30 3.50
N ILE A 86 2.91 8.56 3.39
CA ILE A 86 2.83 9.32 2.12
C ILE A 86 3.67 8.65 1.04
N ILE A 87 4.91 8.27 1.34
CA ILE A 87 5.80 7.60 0.37
C ILE A 87 5.17 6.30 -0.13
N PHE A 88 4.61 5.48 0.78
CA PHE A 88 3.95 4.23 0.40
C PHE A 88 2.65 4.47 -0.37
N ALA A 89 1.86 5.49 0.00
CA ALA A 89 0.68 5.87 -0.76
C ALA A 89 1.05 6.28 -2.19
N THR A 90 2.10 7.10 -2.36
CA THR A 90 2.63 7.46 -3.68
C THR A 90 3.11 6.24 -4.44
N TYR A 91 3.86 5.34 -3.80
CA TYR A 91 4.35 4.11 -4.43
C TYR A 91 3.19 3.25 -4.98
N PHE A 92 2.22 2.90 -4.15
CA PHE A 92 1.10 2.06 -4.59
C PHE A 92 0.18 2.79 -5.57
N GLY A 93 -0.03 4.09 -5.40
CA GLY A 93 -0.78 4.91 -6.36
C GLY A 93 -0.12 4.95 -7.74
N THR A 94 1.21 5.12 -7.78
CA THR A 94 1.98 5.05 -9.03
C THR A 94 1.92 3.65 -9.63
N SER A 95 2.02 2.58 -8.84
CA SER A 95 1.87 1.21 -9.35
C SER A 95 0.51 0.99 -10.02
N LEU A 96 -0.60 1.46 -9.43
CA LEU A 96 -1.93 1.39 -10.05
C LEU A 96 -1.97 2.17 -11.36
N TYR A 97 -1.42 3.38 -11.37
CA TYR A 97 -1.31 4.20 -12.57
C TYR A 97 -0.54 3.47 -13.68
N LEU A 98 0.57 2.80 -13.34
CA LEU A 98 1.37 2.03 -14.30
C LEU A 98 0.62 0.81 -14.85
N ILE A 99 -0.15 0.09 -14.02
CA ILE A 99 -1.01 -1.02 -14.46
C ILE A 99 -2.05 -0.49 -15.46
N ASP A 100 -2.75 0.57 -15.10
CA ASP A 100 -3.76 1.19 -15.96
C ASP A 100 -3.16 1.66 -17.30
N ARG A 101 -2.01 2.34 -17.25
CA ARG A 101 -1.27 2.79 -18.45
C ARG A 101 -0.84 1.63 -19.34
N GLY A 102 -0.35 0.54 -18.75
CA GLY A 102 0.06 -0.64 -19.50
C GLY A 102 -1.12 -1.34 -20.19
N ASN A 103 -2.31 -1.32 -19.56
CA ASN A 103 -3.52 -1.91 -20.12
C ASN A 103 -4.28 -1.00 -21.11
N THR A 104 -3.99 0.30 -21.15
CA THR A 104 -4.73 1.27 -21.99
C THR A 104 -3.89 1.87 -23.11
N PHE A 105 -2.66 2.30 -22.82
CA PHE A 105 -1.81 3.00 -23.80
C PHE A 105 -0.77 2.10 -24.43
N TYR A 106 -0.28 1.11 -23.68
CA TYR A 106 0.75 0.17 -24.14
C TYR A 106 0.20 -1.25 -24.32
N GLU A 107 -1.11 -1.39 -24.53
CA GLU A 107 -1.80 -2.68 -24.61
C GLU A 107 -1.20 -3.60 -25.69
N SER A 108 -1.02 -3.09 -26.90
CA SER A 108 -0.45 -3.87 -28.01
C SER A 108 0.99 -4.31 -27.73
N ASP A 109 1.82 -3.41 -27.18
CA ASP A 109 3.21 -3.72 -26.85
C ASP A 109 3.26 -4.74 -25.69
N LYS A 110 2.38 -4.61 -24.69
CA LYS A 110 2.19 -5.54 -23.57
C LYS A 110 1.87 -6.95 -24.08
N GLU A 111 0.93 -7.10 -25.02
CA GLU A 111 0.55 -8.40 -25.59
C GLU A 111 1.73 -9.09 -26.30
N ILE A 112 2.50 -8.33 -27.08
CA ILE A 112 3.72 -8.84 -27.73
C ILE A 112 4.70 -9.38 -26.69
N PHE A 113 4.99 -8.61 -25.64
CA PHE A 113 5.86 -9.07 -24.57
C PHE A 113 5.30 -10.28 -23.83
N TYR A 114 3.98 -10.31 -23.58
CA TYR A 114 3.33 -11.41 -22.89
C TYR A 114 3.46 -12.74 -23.66
N ILE A 115 3.21 -12.73 -24.97
CA ILE A 115 3.34 -13.91 -25.83
C ILE A 115 4.79 -14.40 -25.85
N VAL A 116 5.76 -13.50 -26.04
CA VAL A 116 7.19 -13.87 -26.05
C VAL A 116 7.61 -14.48 -24.71
N ILE A 117 7.12 -13.94 -23.59
CA ILE A 117 7.38 -14.50 -22.25
C ILE A 117 6.78 -15.90 -22.11
N LEU A 118 5.55 -16.12 -22.58
CA LEU A 118 4.91 -17.44 -22.52
C LEU A 118 5.61 -18.48 -23.40
N GLU A 119 6.05 -18.09 -24.60
CA GLU A 119 6.69 -19.01 -25.55
C GLU A 119 8.11 -19.39 -25.15
N LYS A 120 8.89 -18.43 -24.62
CA LYS A 120 10.32 -18.59 -24.38
C LYS A 120 10.67 -18.79 -22.92
N GLY A 121 9.81 -18.38 -21.99
CA GLY A 121 10.02 -18.52 -20.55
C GLY A 121 11.40 -18.02 -20.11
N THR A 122 12.22 -18.92 -19.58
CA THR A 122 13.57 -18.60 -19.07
C THR A 122 14.65 -18.47 -20.15
N ASN A 123 14.38 -18.88 -21.39
CA ASN A 123 15.35 -18.86 -22.50
C ASN A 123 15.22 -17.60 -23.37
N LEU A 124 14.57 -16.56 -22.82
CA LEU A 124 14.27 -15.32 -23.51
C LEU A 124 15.56 -14.55 -23.82
N THR A 125 15.84 -14.33 -25.10
CA THR A 125 16.95 -13.50 -25.56
C THR A 125 16.43 -12.20 -26.17
N ILE A 126 17.24 -11.14 -26.17
CA ILE A 126 16.86 -9.84 -26.74
C ILE A 126 16.46 -9.96 -28.22
N SER A 127 17.09 -10.90 -28.94
CA SER A 127 16.78 -11.20 -30.34
C SER A 127 15.40 -11.80 -30.58
N ASP A 128 14.74 -12.34 -29.54
CA ASP A 128 13.39 -12.91 -29.66
C ASP A 128 12.30 -11.83 -29.62
N ILE A 129 12.63 -10.58 -29.25
CA ILE A 129 11.67 -9.49 -29.15
C ILE A 129 11.52 -8.86 -30.54
N PRO A 130 10.31 -8.83 -31.14
CA PRO A 130 10.08 -8.22 -32.44
C PRO A 130 10.05 -6.68 -32.30
N ILE A 131 11.22 -6.06 -32.22
CA ILE A 131 11.39 -4.60 -31.99
C ILE A 131 10.63 -3.77 -33.03
N GLU A 132 10.53 -4.27 -34.27
CA GLU A 132 9.84 -3.59 -35.38
C GLU A 132 8.32 -3.45 -35.17
N GLN A 133 7.73 -4.27 -34.30
CA GLN A 133 6.29 -4.27 -34.01
C GLN A 133 5.94 -3.42 -32.78
N LEU A 134 6.94 -2.92 -32.05
CA LEU A 134 6.73 -2.13 -30.84
C LEU A 134 6.45 -0.66 -31.18
N ASN A 135 5.37 -0.10 -30.63
CA ASN A 135 5.08 1.33 -30.71
C ASN A 135 6.05 2.14 -29.84
N GLY A 136 6.50 1.55 -28.74
CA GLY A 136 7.49 2.12 -27.84
C GLY A 136 6.93 3.21 -26.91
N PRO A 137 7.82 3.89 -26.17
CA PRO A 137 7.42 4.90 -25.19
C PRO A 137 6.74 6.09 -25.86
N ILE A 138 5.69 6.62 -25.22
CA ILE A 138 5.04 7.86 -25.68
C ILE A 138 6.05 9.01 -25.57
N ARG A 139 6.58 9.45 -26.71
CA ARG A 139 7.56 10.53 -26.78
C ARG A 139 6.84 11.87 -26.75
N THR A 140 7.10 12.67 -25.73
CA THR A 140 6.71 14.09 -25.71
C THR A 140 7.88 14.96 -26.19
N ALA A 141 7.59 16.24 -26.46
CA ALA A 141 8.50 17.20 -27.08
C ALA A 141 9.76 17.57 -26.25
N ALA A 142 10.01 16.93 -25.11
CA ALA A 142 11.13 17.22 -24.21
C ALA A 142 12.19 16.08 -24.24
N PRO A 143 13.13 16.09 -25.20
CA PRO A 143 14.12 15.02 -25.37
C PRO A 143 15.05 14.82 -24.17
N GLU A 144 15.28 15.86 -23.37
CA GLU A 144 16.09 15.83 -22.13
C GLU A 144 15.51 14.89 -21.06
N PHE A 145 14.21 14.60 -21.11
CA PHE A 145 13.52 13.71 -20.17
C PHE A 145 13.16 12.35 -20.78
N SER A 146 13.79 11.97 -21.90
CA SER A 146 13.58 10.68 -22.58
C SER A 146 13.68 9.46 -21.66
N TRP A 147 14.57 9.50 -20.67
CA TRP A 147 14.74 8.43 -19.69
C TRP A 147 13.50 8.21 -18.81
N ILE A 148 12.71 9.25 -18.50
CA ILE A 148 11.48 9.13 -17.71
C ILE A 148 10.43 8.34 -18.51
N TYR A 149 10.28 8.65 -19.80
CA TYR A 149 9.31 7.97 -20.66
C TYR A 149 9.69 6.50 -20.89
N ASN A 150 10.99 6.19 -20.95
CA ASN A 150 11.45 4.80 -21.02
C ASN A 150 11.14 4.03 -19.73
N ILE A 151 11.31 4.67 -18.57
CA ILE A 151 10.95 4.04 -17.28
C ILE A 151 9.44 3.88 -17.17
N ASP A 152 8.64 4.89 -17.53
CA ASP A 152 7.17 4.80 -17.59
C ASP A 152 6.73 3.62 -18.45
N TYR A 153 7.26 3.53 -19.67
CA TYR A 153 6.97 2.45 -20.62
C TYR A 153 7.33 1.07 -20.07
N ALA A 154 8.59 0.89 -19.64
CA ALA A 154 9.07 -0.40 -19.16
C ALA A 154 8.31 -0.87 -17.91
N MET A 155 8.06 0.05 -16.97
CA MET A 155 7.36 -0.28 -15.73
C MET A 155 5.87 -0.51 -15.98
N SER A 156 5.23 0.26 -16.87
CA SER A 156 3.81 0.07 -17.20
C SER A 156 3.57 -1.30 -17.82
N ILE A 157 4.41 -1.71 -18.78
CA ILE A 157 4.32 -3.05 -19.39
C ILE A 157 4.57 -4.13 -18.35
N ALA A 158 5.63 -3.99 -17.54
CA ALA A 158 5.97 -4.99 -16.52
C ALA A 158 4.83 -5.17 -15.50
N PHE A 159 4.30 -4.08 -14.95
CA PHE A 159 3.22 -4.14 -13.96
C PHE A 159 1.91 -4.66 -14.56
N ALA A 160 1.57 -4.29 -15.80
CA ALA A 160 0.37 -4.79 -16.47
C ALA A 160 0.48 -6.29 -16.78
N ILE A 161 1.65 -6.78 -17.24
CA ILE A 161 1.90 -8.21 -17.43
C ILE A 161 1.81 -8.97 -16.11
N MET A 162 2.39 -8.42 -15.03
CA MET A 162 2.27 -9.02 -13.70
C MET A 162 0.80 -9.10 -13.26
N ASP A 163 0.02 -8.04 -13.48
CA ASP A 163 -1.39 -8.01 -13.15
C ASP A 163 -2.19 -9.07 -13.93
N GLU A 164 -2.00 -9.12 -15.26
CA GLU A 164 -2.63 -10.08 -16.14
C GLU A 164 -2.23 -11.53 -15.80
N SER A 165 -0.96 -11.78 -15.46
CA SER A 165 -0.50 -13.09 -15.00
C SER A 165 -1.17 -13.55 -13.70
N THR A 166 -1.68 -12.61 -12.90
CA THR A 166 -2.43 -12.87 -11.67
C THR A 166 -3.95 -12.77 -11.85
N ASN A 167 -4.44 -12.69 -13.10
CA ASN A 167 -5.85 -12.46 -13.44
C ASN A 167 -6.45 -11.23 -12.75
N GLY A 168 -5.69 -10.13 -12.66
CA GLY A 168 -6.14 -8.88 -12.03
C GLY A 168 -6.05 -8.85 -10.50
N TRP A 169 -5.58 -9.93 -9.87
CA TRP A 169 -5.47 -10.01 -8.41
C TRP A 169 -4.43 -9.04 -7.85
N LEU A 170 -3.31 -8.85 -8.53
CA LEU A 170 -2.25 -7.93 -8.10
C LEU A 170 -2.75 -6.49 -8.04
N GLY A 171 -3.44 -6.03 -9.08
CA GLY A 171 -4.06 -4.71 -9.13
C GLY A 171 -5.05 -4.50 -8.00
N HIS A 172 -5.90 -5.49 -7.74
CA HIS A 172 -6.83 -5.47 -6.61
C HIS A 172 -6.12 -5.39 -5.25
N PHE A 173 -5.09 -6.20 -5.05
CA PHE A 173 -4.28 -6.19 -3.83
C PHE A 173 -3.58 -4.84 -3.62
N ILE A 174 -2.89 -4.32 -4.64
CA ILE A 174 -2.22 -3.01 -4.60
C ILE A 174 -3.23 -1.91 -4.29
N PHE A 175 -4.43 -1.99 -4.87
CA PHE A 175 -5.51 -1.05 -4.62
C PHE A 175 -5.97 -1.07 -3.16
N VAL A 176 -6.17 -2.26 -2.58
CA VAL A 176 -6.53 -2.42 -1.16
C VAL A 176 -5.46 -1.81 -0.25
N VAL A 177 -4.19 -2.09 -0.52
CA VAL A 177 -3.08 -1.57 0.31
C VAL A 177 -2.90 -0.06 0.13
N PHE A 178 -3.14 0.48 -1.07
CA PHE A 178 -3.14 1.92 -1.34
C PHE A 178 -4.20 2.63 -0.49
N VAL A 179 -5.44 2.14 -0.50
CA VAL A 179 -6.53 2.68 0.32
C VAL A 179 -6.18 2.61 1.81
N GLU A 180 -5.57 1.52 2.26
CA GLU A 180 -5.09 1.39 3.63
C GLU A 180 -4.05 2.47 4.00
N GLN A 181 -3.16 2.87 3.09
CA GLN A 181 -2.23 3.98 3.35
C GLN A 181 -2.98 5.30 3.53
N LEU A 182 -4.00 5.57 2.69
CA LEU A 182 -4.83 6.78 2.80
C LEU A 182 -5.60 6.83 4.12
N GLU A 183 -6.21 5.71 4.53
CA GLU A 183 -6.87 5.58 5.84
C GLU A 183 -5.86 5.78 6.98
N GLY A 184 -4.67 5.19 6.88
CA GLY A 184 -3.58 5.34 7.83
C GLY A 184 -3.16 6.80 8.01
N ILE A 185 -3.02 7.56 6.91
CA ILE A 185 -2.73 9.00 6.91
C ILE A 185 -3.84 9.75 7.67
N GLY A 186 -5.10 9.46 7.35
CA GLY A 186 -6.27 10.07 8.01
C GLY A 186 -6.33 9.78 9.50
N LEU A 187 -6.10 8.52 9.91
CA LEU A 187 -6.08 8.09 11.30
C LEU A 187 -4.94 8.73 12.08
N VAL A 188 -3.72 8.73 11.55
CA VAL A 188 -2.56 9.38 12.19
C VAL A 188 -2.82 10.87 12.39
N TRP A 189 -3.39 11.53 11.38
CA TRP A 189 -3.77 12.93 11.48
C TRP A 189 -4.86 13.17 12.55
N PHE A 190 -5.93 12.37 12.54
CA PHE A 190 -7.03 12.44 13.50
C PHE A 190 -6.56 12.21 14.94
N TYR A 191 -5.74 11.18 15.18
CA TYR A 191 -5.20 10.89 16.50
C TYR A 191 -4.29 11.98 17.01
N ARG A 192 -3.42 12.53 16.15
CA ARG A 192 -2.55 13.64 16.55
C ARG A 192 -3.35 14.86 16.98
N LYS A 193 -4.46 15.17 16.30
CA LYS A 193 -5.34 16.27 16.68
C LYS A 193 -6.06 15.99 18.00
N THR A 194 -6.52 14.76 18.22
CA THR A 194 -7.31 14.37 19.39
C THR A 194 -6.46 14.23 20.66
N PHE A 195 -5.26 13.63 20.56
CA PHE A 195 -4.43 13.31 21.73
C PHE A 195 -3.41 14.40 22.11
N LYS A 196 -3.23 15.46 21.30
CA LYS A 196 -2.38 16.61 21.65
C LYS A 196 -2.83 17.35 22.93
N LYS A 197 -4.07 17.12 23.40
CA LYS A 197 -4.68 17.84 24.53
C LYS A 197 -4.74 17.08 25.86
N THR A 198 -4.39 15.80 25.92
CA THR A 198 -4.41 15.05 27.19
C THR A 198 -3.06 15.09 27.86
N ALA A 199 -3.02 15.79 29.01
CA ALA A 199 -1.90 15.96 29.94
C ALA A 199 -1.04 14.69 30.15
N PRO A 200 0.24 14.84 30.56
CA PRO A 200 1.05 13.69 30.95
C PRO A 200 0.33 12.90 32.07
N LEU A 201 0.34 11.57 31.94
CA LEU A 201 -0.14 10.68 33.00
C LEU A 201 0.65 10.98 34.27
N PRO A 202 0.02 11.00 35.46
CA PRO A 202 0.75 11.14 36.70
C PRO A 202 1.80 10.03 36.79
N VAL A 203 3.04 10.46 37.02
CA VAL A 203 4.13 9.57 37.41
C VAL A 203 3.73 9.07 38.80
N ASN A 204 3.34 7.80 38.92
CA ASN A 204 3.21 7.19 40.23
C ASN A 204 4.62 7.13 40.83
N SER A 205 4.83 7.99 41.83
CA SER A 205 5.91 7.94 42.82
C SER A 205 5.80 6.70 43.69
#